data_AF-A0A484GLK3-F1
#
_entry.id   AF-A0A484GLK3-F1
#
_cell.length_a   1.000
_cell.length_b   1.000
_cell.length_c   1.000
_cell.angle_alpha   90.00
_cell.angle_beta   90.00
_cell.angle_gamma   90.00
#
_symmetry.space_group_name_H-M   'P 1'
#
loop_
_entity.id
_entity.type
_entity.pdbx_description
1 polymer ?
#
loop_
_entity_poly.entity_id
_entity_poly.type
_entity_poly.pdbx_seq_one_letter_code
_entity_poly.pdbx_strand_id
1 'polypeptide(L)'
;MASLGHPAAFGRATHVVVRGLPESLGQHALRSTKGDEVDFARAERQHQLYVGVLGSKLGLQVVQLPADESLPDCVFVEDVAVVCEETALITRPGAPSRRKEV
;
A
#
# COMPACT_ATOMS: atom_id res chain seq x y z
N MET A 1 -5.34 26.83 -24.16
CA MET A 1 -5.86 25.47 -24.37
C MET A 1 -5.49 24.64 -23.16
N ALA A 2 -6.47 24.15 -22.39
CA ALA A 2 -6.19 23.23 -21.28
C ALA A 2 -5.89 21.85 -21.88
N SER A 3 -4.63 21.40 -21.81
CA SER A 3 -4.26 20.05 -22.24
C SER A 3 -4.64 19.03 -21.17
N LEU A 4 -4.89 17.78 -21.56
CA LEU A 4 -5.25 16.66 -20.69
C LEU A 4 -4.12 16.22 -19.72
N GLY A 5 -3.04 17.00 -19.60
CA GLY A 5 -1.86 16.73 -18.77
C GLY A 5 -0.59 16.47 -19.58
N HIS A 6 0.57 16.48 -18.89
CA HIS A 6 1.89 16.19 -19.46
C HIS A 6 2.68 15.24 -18.52
N PRO A 7 3.80 14.65 -18.96
CA PRO A 7 4.56 13.65 -18.18
C PRO A 7 5.03 14.07 -16.79
N ALA A 8 5.14 15.38 -16.52
CA ALA A 8 5.56 15.94 -15.24
C ALA A 8 4.42 16.71 -14.53
N ALA A 9 3.17 16.42 -14.88
CA ALA A 9 2.02 17.02 -14.21
C ALA A 9 1.92 16.51 -12.76
N PHE A 10 1.46 17.37 -11.84
CA PHE A 10 1.22 16.98 -10.46
C PHE A 10 0.28 15.76 -10.37
N GLY A 11 0.62 14.80 -9.52
CA GLY A 11 -0.12 13.55 -9.35
C GLY A 11 0.11 12.50 -10.47
N ARG A 12 1.02 12.77 -11.42
CA ARG A 12 1.40 11.77 -12.41
C ARG A 12 2.22 10.65 -11.76
N ALA A 13 1.83 9.41 -12.00
CA ALA A 13 2.58 8.22 -11.65
C ALA A 13 2.66 7.27 -12.86
N THR A 14 3.69 6.43 -12.89
CA THR A 14 3.86 5.35 -13.89
C THR A 14 3.79 3.97 -13.25
N HIS A 15 4.19 3.89 -11.99
CA HIS A 15 4.24 2.65 -11.21
C HIS A 15 3.54 2.84 -9.87
N VAL A 16 3.12 1.73 -9.28
CA VAL A 16 2.65 1.68 -7.91
C VAL A 16 3.18 0.41 -7.24
N VAL A 17 3.62 0.54 -6.00
CA VAL A 17 4.00 -0.59 -5.15
C VAL A 17 2.82 -0.88 -4.22
N VAL A 18 2.46 -2.16 -4.11
CA VAL A 18 1.44 -2.66 -3.19
C VAL A 18 1.96 -3.92 -2.51
N ARG A 19 1.34 -4.35 -1.41
CA ARG A 19 1.75 -5.55 -0.69
C ARG A 19 0.54 -6.40 -0.30
N GLY A 20 0.69 -7.72 -0.34
CA GLY A 20 -0.36 -8.64 0.08
C GLY A 20 -0.74 -8.46 1.56
N LEU A 21 -1.99 -8.78 1.89
CA LEU A 21 -2.48 -8.78 3.27
C LEU A 21 -2.09 -10.10 3.94
N PRO A 22 -1.42 -10.09 5.10
CA PRO A 22 -1.24 -11.30 5.90
C PRO A 22 -2.54 -11.61 6.66
N GLU A 23 -2.83 -12.89 6.88
CA GLU A 23 -3.99 -13.30 7.70
C GLU A 23 -3.89 -12.74 9.12
N SER A 24 -2.66 -12.59 9.63
CA SER A 24 -2.37 -11.99 10.93
C SER A 24 -2.90 -10.55 11.08
N LEU A 25 -3.15 -9.82 9.98
CA LEU A 25 -3.73 -8.47 9.99
C LEU A 25 -5.03 -8.41 10.80
N GLY A 26 -5.91 -9.42 10.64
CA GLY A 26 -7.25 -9.39 11.22
C GLY A 26 -7.24 -9.27 12.74
N GLN A 27 -6.23 -9.84 13.40
CA GLN A 27 -6.12 -9.91 14.87
C GLN A 27 -4.95 -9.09 15.44
N HIS A 28 -3.87 -8.91 14.67
CA HIS A 28 -2.60 -8.40 15.20
C HIS A 28 -2.17 -7.04 14.64
N ALA A 29 -2.81 -6.54 13.58
CA ALA A 29 -2.54 -5.21 13.06
C ALA A 29 -2.86 -4.12 14.10
N LEU A 30 -2.00 -3.10 14.14
CA LEU A 30 -2.15 -1.98 15.07
C LEU A 30 -3.42 -1.20 14.74
N ARG A 31 -4.27 -0.99 15.75
CA ARG A 31 -5.52 -0.21 15.63
C ARG A 31 -5.71 0.70 16.83
N SER A 32 -6.06 1.95 16.55
CA SER A 32 -6.35 2.96 17.60
C SER A 32 -7.72 2.76 18.24
N THR A 33 -8.65 2.13 17.52
CA THR A 33 -10.00 1.84 17.98
C THR A 33 -10.23 0.34 18.02
N LYS A 34 -10.78 -0.16 19.13
CA LYS A 34 -11.32 -1.52 19.22
C LYS A 34 -12.72 -1.53 18.63
N GLY A 35 -12.79 -1.58 17.30
CA GLY A 35 -14.03 -1.73 16.55
C GLY A 35 -14.36 -3.19 16.28
N ASP A 36 -15.26 -3.40 15.32
CA ASP A 36 -15.65 -4.73 14.83
C ASP A 36 -14.44 -5.53 14.34
N GLU A 37 -14.60 -6.86 14.33
CA GLU A 37 -13.61 -7.76 13.76
C GLU A 37 -13.45 -7.52 12.25
N VAL A 38 -12.22 -7.68 11.78
CA VAL A 38 -11.92 -7.53 10.35
C VAL A 38 -12.37 -8.80 9.62
N ASP A 39 -13.35 -8.68 8.73
CA ASP A 39 -13.64 -9.72 7.74
C ASP A 39 -12.47 -9.78 6.73
N PHE A 40 -11.53 -10.69 6.99
CA PHE A 40 -10.31 -10.83 6.20
C PHE A 40 -10.59 -11.10 4.72
N ALA A 41 -11.54 -12.00 4.42
CA ALA A 41 -11.90 -12.32 3.04
C ALA A 41 -12.49 -11.10 2.32
N ARG A 42 -13.26 -10.26 3.03
CA ARG A 42 -13.73 -8.98 2.48
C ARG A 42 -12.60 -7.99 2.29
N ALA A 43 -11.67 -7.87 3.23
CA ALA A 43 -10.52 -6.98 3.13
C ALA A 43 -9.63 -7.36 1.93
N GLU A 44 -9.40 -8.65 1.70
CA GLU A 44 -8.66 -9.15 0.54
C GLU A 44 -9.37 -8.80 -0.77
N ARG A 45 -10.68 -9.03 -0.88
CA ARG A 45 -11.47 -8.61 -2.06
C ARG A 45 -11.40 -7.11 -2.29
N GLN A 46 -11.48 -6.30 -1.24
CA GLN A 46 -11.35 -4.85 -1.33
C GLN A 46 -9.97 -4.44 -1.85
N HIS A 47 -8.90 -5.06 -1.34
CA HIS A 47 -7.54 -4.81 -1.80
C HIS A 47 -7.35 -5.21 -3.27
N GLN A 48 -7.87 -6.36 -3.69
CA GLN A 48 -7.82 -6.80 -5.10
C GLN A 48 -8.53 -5.80 -6.03
N LEU A 49 -9.69 -5.26 -5.61
CA LEU A 49 -10.39 -4.23 -6.37
C LEU A 49 -9.59 -2.93 -6.44
N TYR A 50 -8.95 -2.52 -5.34
CA TYR A 50 -8.05 -1.36 -5.28
C TYR A 50 -6.87 -1.50 -6.26
N VAL A 51 -6.17 -2.64 -6.22
CA VAL A 51 -5.07 -2.95 -7.14
C VAL A 51 -5.56 -2.99 -8.60
N GLY A 52 -6.74 -3.57 -8.84
CA GLY A 52 -7.34 -3.62 -10.18
C GLY A 52 -7.70 -2.23 -10.74
N VAL A 53 -8.08 -1.27 -9.88
CA VAL A 53 -8.27 0.12 -10.31
C VAL A 53 -6.94 0.73 -10.74
N LEU A 54 -5.90 0.62 -9.93
CA LEU A 54 -4.60 1.22 -10.22
C LEU A 54 -3.93 0.60 -11.46
N GLY A 55 -3.89 -0.73 -11.52
CA GLY A 55 -3.24 -1.46 -12.60
C GLY A 55 -4.11 -1.51 -13.86
N SER A 56 -5.22 -2.24 -13.77
CA SER A 56 -6.02 -2.57 -14.97
C SER A 56 -6.82 -1.39 -15.52
N LYS A 57 -7.37 -0.52 -14.65
CA LYS A 57 -8.22 0.60 -15.11
C LYS A 57 -7.43 1.87 -15.41
N LEU A 58 -6.47 2.23 -14.55
CA LEU A 58 -5.67 3.45 -14.70
C LEU A 58 -4.36 3.22 -15.47
N GLY A 59 -3.97 1.97 -15.69
CA GLY A 59 -2.81 1.60 -16.51
C GLY A 59 -1.45 1.78 -15.82
N LEU A 60 -1.42 1.89 -14.49
CA LEU A 60 -0.14 1.93 -13.75
C LEU A 60 0.51 0.55 -13.73
N GLN A 61 1.84 0.51 -13.79
CA GLN A 61 2.57 -0.74 -13.60
C GLN A 61 2.59 -1.10 -12.11
N VAL A 62 1.96 -2.21 -11.74
CA VAL A 62 1.85 -2.68 -10.36
C VAL A 62 3.03 -3.58 -10.00
N VAL A 63 3.74 -3.23 -8.94
CA VAL A 63 4.70 -4.11 -8.25
C VAL A 63 4.04 -4.63 -6.99
N GLN A 64 3.71 -5.91 -6.96
CA GLN A 64 3.04 -6.54 -5.82
C GLN A 64 4.02 -7.37 -5.00
N LEU A 65 4.24 -6.94 -3.76
CA LEU A 65 5.06 -7.63 -2.77
C LEU A 65 4.25 -8.73 -2.05
N PRO A 66 4.88 -9.84 -1.64
CA PRO A 66 4.20 -10.86 -0.86
C PRO A 66 3.83 -10.36 0.54
N ALA A 67 2.77 -10.94 1.10
CA ALA A 67 2.44 -10.80 2.51
C ALA A 67 3.54 -11.43 3.39
N ASP A 68 3.68 -10.94 4.61
CA ASP A 68 4.53 -11.55 5.64
C ASP A 68 3.73 -11.65 6.93
N GLU A 69 3.43 -12.88 7.37
CA GLU A 69 2.62 -13.13 8.57
C GLU A 69 3.24 -12.56 9.84
N SER A 70 4.57 -12.35 9.87
CA SER A 70 5.26 -11.72 10.99
C SER A 70 5.10 -10.20 11.03
N LEU A 71 4.51 -9.59 9.98
CA LEU A 71 4.30 -8.16 9.81
C LEU A 71 2.81 -7.86 9.51
N PRO A 72 1.92 -7.92 10.52
CA PRO A 72 0.47 -7.78 10.33
C PRO A 72 0.02 -6.50 9.61
N ASP A 73 0.84 -5.45 9.66
CA ASP A 73 0.57 -4.14 9.07
C ASP A 73 1.20 -3.96 7.66
N CYS A 74 1.83 -4.99 7.08
CA CYS A 74 2.65 -4.84 5.88
C CYS A 74 1.91 -4.40 4.62
N VAL A 75 0.58 -4.48 4.59
CA VAL A 75 -0.24 -3.94 3.48
C VAL A 75 -0.09 -2.42 3.35
N PHE A 76 0.24 -1.70 4.43
CA PHE A 76 0.35 -0.24 4.48
C PHE A 76 1.74 0.26 4.04
N VAL A 77 2.08 0.04 2.78
CA VAL A 77 3.40 0.38 2.21
C VAL A 77 3.73 1.89 2.18
N GLU A 78 2.74 2.76 2.40
CA GLU A 78 2.95 4.23 2.44
C GLU A 78 3.85 4.66 3.60
N ASP A 79 3.71 4.04 4.76
CA ASP A 79 4.47 4.45 5.96
C ASP A 79 5.97 4.17 5.84
N VAL A 80 6.37 3.23 4.97
CA VAL A 80 7.74 2.73 4.85
C VAL A 80 8.55 3.43 3.76
N ALA A 81 7.91 4.20 2.88
CA ALA A 81 8.58 4.89 1.78
C ALA A 81 7.91 6.22 1.42
N VAL A 82 8.73 7.27 1.25
CA VAL A 82 8.31 8.53 0.63
C VAL A 82 9.06 8.69 -0.68
N VAL A 83 8.33 8.81 -1.80
CA VAL A 83 8.91 8.97 -3.14
C VAL A 83 8.64 10.39 -3.64
N CYS A 84 9.70 11.11 -3.99
CA CYS A 84 9.64 12.42 -4.61
C CYS A 84 10.58 12.43 -5.81
N GLU A 85 10.01 12.62 -7.01
CA GLU A 85 10.74 12.57 -8.27
C GLU A 85 11.52 11.24 -8.40
N GLU A 86 12.83 11.28 -8.63
CA GLU A 86 13.68 10.08 -8.74
C GLU A 86 14.25 9.59 -7.39
N THR A 87 13.81 10.16 -6.26
CA THR A 87 14.33 9.83 -4.92
C THR A 87 13.30 9.09 -4.09
N ALA A 88 13.70 7.95 -3.51
CA ALA A 88 12.93 7.22 -2.51
C ALA A 88 13.62 7.30 -1.14
N LEU A 89 12.95 7.92 -0.17
CA LEU A 89 13.32 7.85 1.24
C LEU A 89 12.69 6.61 1.86
N ILE A 90 13.53 5.65 2.25
CA ILE A 90 13.11 4.52 3.08
C ILE A 90 13.02 5.02 4.52
N THR A 91 11.83 4.94 5.10
CA THR A 91 11.56 5.52 6.41
C THR A 91 12.05 4.60 7.53
N ARG A 92 11.91 5.06 8.76
CA ARG A 92 12.01 4.22 9.95
C ARG A 92 10.67 4.31 10.70
N PRO A 93 9.75 3.35 10.50
CA PRO A 93 8.42 3.41 11.11
C PRO A 93 8.46 3.67 12.62
N GLY A 94 7.53 4.52 13.07
CA GLY A 94 7.39 4.88 14.48
C GLY A 94 7.08 3.67 15.35
N ALA A 95 6.17 2.80 14.87
CA ALA A 95 5.85 1.52 15.48
C ALA A 95 7.03 0.54 15.32
N PRO A 96 7.65 0.05 16.42
CA PRO A 96 8.79 -0.87 16.32
C PRO A 96 8.48 -2.19 15.59
N SER A 97 7.25 -2.70 15.70
CA SER A 97 6.78 -3.91 15.00
C SER A 97 6.87 -3.79 13.47
N ARG A 98 6.75 -2.57 12.93
CA ARG A 98 6.73 -2.28 11.50
C ARG A 98 8.10 -2.02 10.89
N ARG A 99 9.17 -1.94 11.71
CA ARG A 99 10.52 -1.59 11.23
C ARG A 99 11.19 -2.65 10.36
N LYS A 100 10.65 -3.86 10.30
CA LYS A 100 11.13 -4.93 9.40
C LYS A 100 10.41 -4.95 8.04
N GLU A 101 9.52 -3.98 7.80
CA GLU A 101 8.85 -3.85 6.51
C GLU A 101 9.73 -3.20 5.43
N VAL A 102 10.85 -2.55 5.83
CA VAL A 102 11.87 -1.92 4.99
C VAL A 102 13.03 -2.85 4.64
#